data_AF-A0A359BEB5-F1
#
_entry.id   AF-A0A359BEB5-F1
#
_cell.length_a   1.000
_cell.length_b   1.000
_cell.length_c   1.000
_cell.angle_alpha   90.00
_cell.angle_beta   90.00
_cell.angle_gamma   90.00
#
_symmetry.space_group_name_H-M   'P 1'
#
loop_
_entity.id
_entity.type
_entity.pdbx_description
1 polymer ?
#
loop_
_entity_poly.entity_id
_entity_poly.type
_entity_poly.pdbx_seq_one_letter_code
_entity_poly.pdbx_strand_id
1 'polypeptide(L)'
;MQNQYNRDELLACSHGQLFGEGNAKLPAPNMLMMDRITTITADGGQFGKGHMMAELDIYPSLWFFDCHFPGDPVMPGCLGLDAMWQLV
;
A
#
# COMPACT_ATOMS: atom_id res chain seq x y z
N MET A 1 -7.31 19.44 -3.22
CA MET A 1 -6.83 18.18 -3.83
C MET A 1 -7.12 17.06 -2.85
N GLN A 2 -7.48 15.88 -3.34
CA GLN A 2 -7.65 14.70 -2.51
C GLN A 2 -6.28 14.29 -1.96
N ASN A 3 -6.19 14.07 -0.64
CA ASN A 3 -4.95 13.77 0.07
C ASN A 3 -5.05 12.50 0.95
N GLN A 4 -6.11 11.72 0.76
CA GLN A 4 -6.37 10.46 1.44
C GLN A 4 -7.07 9.52 0.47
N TYR A 5 -6.83 8.22 0.60
CA TYR A 5 -7.42 7.19 -0.25
C TYR A 5 -7.81 5.98 0.59
N ASN A 6 -9.05 5.53 0.42
CA ASN A 6 -9.57 4.33 1.09
C ASN A 6 -9.28 3.05 0.29
N ARG A 7 -9.64 1.89 0.85
CA ARG A 7 -9.41 0.57 0.26
C ARG A 7 -9.95 0.43 -1.16
N ASP A 8 -11.19 0.87 -1.38
CA ASP A 8 -11.89 0.74 -2.66
C ASP A 8 -11.22 1.61 -3.73
N GLU A 9 -10.73 2.79 -3.36
CA GLU A 9 -9.97 3.66 -4.26
C GLU A 9 -8.60 3.07 -4.63
N LEU A 10 -7.92 2.42 -3.68
CA LEU A 10 -6.68 1.70 -3.97
C LEU A 10 -6.92 0.48 -4.87
N LEU A 11 -8.03 -0.23 -4.70
CA LEU A 11 -8.44 -1.31 -5.60
C LEU A 11 -8.76 -0.77 -6.99
N ALA A 12 -9.49 0.34 -7.10
CA ALA A 12 -9.74 1.02 -8.37
C ALA A 12 -8.41 1.44 -9.04
N CYS A 13 -7.43 1.93 -8.27
CA CYS A 13 -6.09 2.20 -8.77
C CYS A 13 -5.42 0.94 -9.35
N SER A 14 -5.52 -0.20 -8.67
CA SER A 14 -4.97 -1.47 -9.18
C SER A 14 -5.61 -1.92 -10.50
N HIS A 15 -6.88 -1.55 -10.73
CA HIS A 15 -7.59 -1.79 -11.98
C HIS A 15 -7.37 -0.68 -13.03
N GLY A 16 -6.54 0.34 -12.74
CA GLY A 16 -6.26 1.45 -13.66
C GLY A 16 -7.37 2.49 -13.77
N GLN A 17 -8.30 2.52 -12.82
CA GLN A 17 -9.47 3.38 -12.83
C GLN A 17 -9.25 4.72 -12.11
N LEU A 18 -8.11 4.88 -11.41
CA LEU A 18 -7.81 6.10 -10.66
C LEU A 18 -7.04 7.13 -11.50
N PHE A 19 -5.97 6.70 -12.17
CA PHE A 19 -5.11 7.59 -12.96
C PHE A 19 -5.35 7.51 -14.47
N GLY A 20 -6.19 6.58 -14.93
CA GLY A 20 -6.49 6.37 -16.35
C GLY A 20 -5.55 5.38 -17.06
N GLU A 21 -5.86 5.09 -18.32
CA GLU A 21 -5.14 4.10 -19.14
C GLU A 21 -3.68 4.54 -19.41
N GLY A 22 -2.76 3.58 -19.33
CA GLY A 22 -1.32 3.82 -19.55
C GLY A 22 -0.56 4.49 -18.40
N ASN A 23 -1.26 4.87 -17.32
CA ASN A 23 -0.66 5.51 -16.14
C ASN A 23 -0.38 4.51 -15.02
N ALA A 24 0.15 5.01 -13.89
CA ALA A 24 0.51 4.22 -12.73
C ALA A 24 -0.67 3.37 -12.22
N LYS A 25 -0.35 2.16 -11.74
CA LYS A 25 -1.28 1.25 -11.08
C LYS A 25 -0.61 0.66 -9.86
N LEU A 26 -1.39 0.49 -8.79
CA LEU A 26 -0.96 -0.34 -7.68
C LEU A 26 -1.05 -1.83 -8.05
N PRO A 27 -0.31 -2.71 -7.39
CA PRO A 27 -0.60 -4.13 -7.44
C PRO A 27 -2.03 -4.42 -6.96
N ALA A 28 -2.66 -5.44 -7.51
CA ALA A 28 -3.91 -5.98 -6.97
C ALA A 28 -3.62 -6.96 -5.82
N PRO A 29 -4.60 -7.29 -4.95
CA PRO A 29 -4.47 -8.41 -4.02
C PRO A 29 -4.06 -9.69 -4.76
N ASN A 30 -3.14 -10.49 -4.23
CA ASN A 30 -2.59 -10.48 -2.87
C ASN A 30 -1.30 -9.65 -2.68
N MET A 31 -0.86 -8.88 -3.68
CA MET A 31 0.37 -8.08 -3.64
C MET A 31 0.17 -6.62 -3.19
N LEU A 32 -1.07 -6.16 -3.07
CA LEU A 32 -1.38 -4.83 -2.52
C LEU A 32 -1.12 -4.80 -1.01
N MET A 33 -0.12 -4.03 -0.57
CA MET A 33 0.41 -4.07 0.81
C MET A 33 0.00 -2.86 1.68
N MET A 34 -1.14 -2.26 1.38
CA MET A 34 -1.77 -1.23 2.22
C MET A 34 -3.29 -1.24 2.04
N ASP A 35 -4.02 -0.88 3.10
CA ASP A 35 -5.46 -0.75 3.07
C ASP A 35 -5.93 0.68 2.83
N ARG A 36 -5.12 1.67 3.22
CA ARG A 36 -5.45 3.09 3.08
C ARG A 36 -4.22 3.98 3.06
N ILE A 37 -4.34 5.12 2.38
CA ILE A 37 -3.42 6.26 2.48
C ILE A 37 -4.14 7.32 3.33
N THR A 38 -3.62 7.58 4.54
CA THR A 38 -4.22 8.54 5.48
C THR A 38 -3.68 9.96 5.30
N THR A 39 -2.56 10.13 4.59
CA THR A 39 -2.03 11.44 4.20
C THR A 39 -1.14 11.32 2.97
N ILE A 40 -1.33 12.20 1.99
CA ILE A 40 -0.35 12.45 0.91
C ILE A 40 -0.31 13.94 0.59
N THR A 41 0.86 14.55 0.74
CA THR A 41 1.09 15.99 0.50
C THR A 41 2.29 16.21 -0.40
N ALA A 42 2.25 17.27 -1.21
CA ALA A 42 3.36 17.67 -2.08
C ALA A 42 4.43 18.49 -1.34
N ASP A 43 4.09 19.01 -0.16
CA ASP A 43 4.94 19.78 0.74
C ASP A 43 5.05 19.09 2.13
N GLY A 44 5.96 19.60 2.96
CA GLY A 44 6.26 19.00 4.27
C GLY A 44 7.20 17.79 4.22
N GLY A 45 7.13 16.94 5.23
CA GLY A 45 8.06 15.82 5.41
C GLY A 45 9.47 16.26 5.86
N GLN A 46 10.35 15.29 6.11
CA GLN A 46 11.70 15.54 6.63
C GLN A 46 12.53 16.50 5.76
N PHE A 47 12.29 16.49 4.45
CA PHE A 47 13.04 17.29 3.48
C PHE A 47 12.23 18.45 2.87
N GLY A 48 11.01 18.70 3.35
CA GLY A 48 10.15 19.77 2.83
C GLY A 48 9.63 19.55 1.41
N LYS A 49 9.65 18.32 0.89
CA LYS A 49 9.35 17.96 -0.52
C LYS A 49 8.21 16.95 -0.66
N GLY A 50 7.35 16.85 0.36
CA GLY A 50 6.21 15.95 0.37
C GLY A 50 6.31 14.87 1.44
N HIS A 51 5.18 14.27 1.74
CA HIS A 51 5.03 13.27 2.79
C HIS A 51 3.85 12.34 2.48
N MET A 52 4.02 11.06 2.79
CA MET A 52 2.98 10.05 2.67
C MET A 52 2.88 9.22 3.95
N MET A 53 1.65 8.94 4.39
CA MET A 53 1.34 8.04 5.48
C MET A 53 0.24 7.07 5.01
N ALA A 54 0.48 5.78 5.21
CA ALA A 54 -0.41 4.70 4.82
C ALA A 54 -0.44 3.63 5.90
N GLU A 55 -1.47 2.80 5.88
CA GLU A 55 -1.72 1.78 6.90
C GLU A 55 -2.11 0.46 6.23
N LEU A 56 -1.71 -0.65 6.84
CA LEU A 56 -2.14 -2.01 6.53
C LEU A 56 -2.67 -2.63 7.83
N ASP A 57 -3.91 -3.09 7.84
CA ASP A 57 -4.48 -3.78 8.98
C ASP A 57 -3.92 -5.21 9.06
N ILE A 58 -3.45 -5.62 10.24
CA ILE A 58 -2.84 -6.93 10.45
C ILE A 58 -3.83 -7.87 11.12
N TYR A 59 -4.10 -8.99 10.44
CA TYR A 59 -4.92 -10.09 10.96
C TYR A 59 -4.14 -11.41 10.86
N PRO A 60 -4.30 -12.35 11.82
CA PRO A 60 -3.65 -13.66 11.74
C PRO A 60 -3.98 -14.46 10.47
N SER A 61 -5.09 -14.14 9.80
CA SER A 61 -5.56 -14.80 8.58
C SER A 61 -4.97 -14.21 7.28
N LEU A 62 -4.03 -13.27 7.35
CA LEU A 62 -3.36 -12.78 6.14
C LEU A 62 -2.51 -13.89 5.51
N TRP A 63 -2.66 -14.05 4.19
CA TRP A 63 -2.18 -15.20 3.43
C TRP A 63 -0.70 -15.56 3.66
N PHE A 64 0.15 -14.55 3.88
CA PHE A 64 1.59 -14.77 4.01
C PHE A 64 1.97 -15.44 5.34
N PHE A 65 1.15 -15.31 6.38
CA PHE A 65 1.43 -15.96 7.67
C PHE A 65 1.33 -17.48 7.59
N ASP A 66 0.48 -18.01 6.71
CA ASP A 66 0.32 -19.46 6.51
C ASP A 66 1.57 -20.10 5.90
N CYS A 67 2.36 -19.34 5.14
CA CYS A 67 3.53 -19.84 4.42
C CYS A 67 4.88 -19.30 4.91
N HIS A 68 4.91 -18.30 5.80
CA HIS A 68 6.14 -17.62 6.20
C HIS A 68 6.17 -17.39 7.72
N PHE A 69 6.61 -18.34 8.53
CA PHE A 69 6.95 -19.73 8.22
C PHE A 69 5.95 -20.68 8.92
N PRO A 70 5.76 -21.92 8.44
CA PRO A 70 4.95 -22.89 9.18
C PRO A 70 5.45 -23.06 10.62
N GLY A 71 4.61 -22.68 11.60
CA GLY A 71 4.93 -22.75 13.03
C GLY A 71 5.63 -21.51 13.62
N ASP A 72 5.98 -20.52 12.80
CA ASP A 72 6.57 -19.24 13.21
C ASP A 72 6.10 -18.11 12.27
N PRO A 73 4.83 -17.67 12.39
CA PRO A 73 4.22 -16.76 11.45
C PRO A 73 4.80 -15.34 11.61
N VAL A 74 5.40 -14.84 10.54
CA VAL A 74 5.98 -13.50 10.46
C VAL A 74 5.75 -12.90 9.08
N MET A 75 5.32 -11.64 9.01
CA MET A 75 5.14 -10.96 7.74
C MET A 75 6.49 -10.92 6.98
N PRO A 76 6.53 -11.31 5.69
CA PRO A 76 7.74 -11.19 4.90
C PRO A 76 8.22 -9.73 4.85
N GLY A 77 9.42 -9.46 5.34
CA GLY A 77 9.96 -8.09 5.37
C GLY A 77 10.06 -7.44 3.99
N CYS A 78 10.22 -8.25 2.94
CA CYS A 78 10.21 -7.79 1.55
C CYS A 78 8.86 -7.20 1.12
N LEU A 79 7.73 -7.66 1.67
CA LEU A 79 6.41 -7.08 1.38
C LEU A 79 6.24 -5.71 2.03
N GLY A 80 6.82 -5.51 3.22
CA GLY A 80 6.89 -4.18 3.83
C GLY A 80 7.77 -3.21 3.03
N LEU A 81 8.87 -3.70 2.46
CA LEU A 81 9.68 -2.93 1.51
C LEU A 81 8.91 -2.58 0.24
N ASP A 82 8.16 -3.55 -0.32
CA ASP A 82 7.34 -3.33 -1.51
C ASP A 82 6.21 -2.32 -1.25
N ALA A 83 5.61 -2.32 -0.04
CA ALA A 83 4.64 -1.30 0.35
C ALA A 83 5.20 0.13 0.25
N MET A 84 6.48 0.34 0.59
CA MET A 84 7.12 1.65 0.43
C MET A 84 7.33 2.00 -1.05
N TRP A 85 7.70 1.04 -1.90
CA TRP A 85 7.82 1.29 -3.34
C TRP A 85 6.47 1.52 -4.03
N GLN A 86 5.42 0.85 -3.60
CA GLN A 86 4.06 1.09 -4.09
C GLN A 86 3.58 2.53 -3.84
N LEU A 87 4.12 3.20 -2.81
CA LEU A 87 3.82 4.60 -2.51
C LEU A 87 4.64 5.62 -3.33
N VAL A 88 5.79 5.24 -3.90
CA VAL A 88 6.72 6.14 -4.61
C VAL A 88 6.48 6.12 -6.12
#